data_AF-A0A7C6F522-F1
#
_entry.id   AF-A0A7C6F522-F1
#
_cell.length_a   1.000
_cell.length_b   1.000
_cell.length_c   1.000
_cell.angle_alpha   90.00
_cell.angle_beta   90.00
_cell.angle_gamma   90.00
#
_symmetry.space_group_name_H-M   'P 1'
#
loop_
_entity.id
_entity.type
_entity.pdbx_description
1 polymer ?
#
loop_
_entity_poly.entity_id
_entity_poly.type
_entity_poly.pdbx_seq_one_letter_code
_entity_poly.pdbx_strand_id
1 'polypeptide(L)'
;MIWFALPTWISWTFLVLLGAFLGAAANWLSDVLAWQPRQISPWYPADHGRRRSWAEYLPIIGWLLRISDGGRHGRFFWLRPLTVELICAIAVPLLYWWEVIEAGLIPFGAPRPPQGVLHAIFVRHLMLIFFMLVASLIDWDEKLIPDSVTVPGTLLALILAASLPSSQLPHISMPRSIFEVDHVPEVRKPEYGFLTFSAPYDWPKSFGGQPHGHGLSLGLACWWLWCFALMPRRWYRRKGFWKSLKMMCARLYRSRVTGGLAVMGLIGSAGILFSWIAGGVHWQGLLSALVGMAASAVLAWVVRIVGSMVLDREALGFGDVTLMAMLGAYLGWQPGIILFFLAPFAGLIVAVVILVLHQETEIPYGPFLCLGALATILFWRPIWEFASRVFELGFILLLLAAACLVLLALLLLVIRFIREKVLGI
;
A
#
# COMPACT_ATOMS: atom_id res chain seq x y z
N MET A 1 28.37 3.09 2.79
CA MET A 1 29.69 2.66 3.30
C MET A 1 29.80 2.67 4.82
N ILE A 2 29.15 3.60 5.56
CA ILE A 2 29.26 3.71 7.04
C ILE A 2 28.66 2.51 7.80
N TRP A 3 27.55 1.93 7.32
CA TRP A 3 26.87 0.78 7.94
C TRP A 3 27.75 -0.48 8.06
N PHE A 4 28.82 -0.58 7.25
CA PHE A 4 29.69 -1.76 7.17
C PHE A 4 30.87 -1.74 8.12
N ALA A 5 31.21 -0.57 8.68
CA ALA A 5 32.30 -0.43 9.63
C ALA A 5 31.83 -0.62 11.08
N LEU A 6 30.52 -0.66 11.31
CA LEU A 6 29.94 -0.79 12.65
C LEU A 6 29.95 -2.27 13.06
N PRO A 7 30.36 -2.58 14.31
CA PRO A 7 30.13 -3.89 14.91
C PRO A 7 28.66 -4.34 14.75
N THR A 8 28.46 -5.64 14.53
CA THR A 8 27.13 -6.22 14.29
C THR A 8 26.13 -5.86 15.39
N TRP A 9 26.54 -5.94 16.66
CA TRP A 9 25.70 -5.58 17.80
C TRP A 9 25.22 -4.12 17.78
N ILE A 10 26.03 -3.17 17.25
CA ILE A 10 25.62 -1.77 17.09
C ILE A 10 24.55 -1.64 16.03
N SER A 11 24.70 -2.35 14.91
CA SER A 11 23.72 -2.33 13.82
C SER A 11 22.37 -2.89 14.26
N TRP A 12 22.36 -4.01 15.00
CA TRP A 12 21.13 -4.59 15.57
C TRP A 12 20.50 -3.67 16.61
N THR A 13 21.30 -3.09 17.50
CA THR A 13 20.80 -2.14 18.51
C THR A 13 20.16 -0.93 17.83
N PHE A 14 20.79 -0.40 16.78
CA PHE A 14 20.23 0.70 16.00
C PHE A 14 18.90 0.32 15.35
N LEU A 15 18.78 -0.87 14.75
CA LEU A 15 17.53 -1.32 14.12
C LEU A 15 16.39 -1.49 15.14
N VAL A 16 16.70 -2.00 16.33
CA VAL A 16 15.73 -2.12 17.44
C VAL A 16 15.25 -0.74 17.87
N LEU A 17 16.18 0.20 18.08
CA LEU A 17 15.86 1.58 18.45
C LEU A 17 15.04 2.27 17.35
N LEU A 18 15.46 2.14 16.08
CA LEU A 18 14.73 2.64 14.93
C LEU A 18 13.30 2.11 14.91
N GLY A 19 13.11 0.80 15.12
CA GLY A 19 11.79 0.18 15.21
C GLY A 19 10.95 0.76 16.34
N ALA A 20 11.51 0.91 17.54
CA ALA A 20 10.81 1.50 18.68
C ALA A 20 10.39 2.96 18.41
N PHE A 21 11.27 3.78 17.83
CA PHE A 21 10.95 5.16 17.46
C PHE A 21 9.92 5.25 16.33
N LEU A 22 9.98 4.36 15.34
CA LEU A 22 8.94 4.28 14.30
C LEU A 22 7.59 3.86 14.89
N GLY A 23 7.55 2.93 15.85
CA GLY A 23 6.33 2.59 16.56
C GLY A 23 5.75 3.78 17.34
N ALA A 24 6.61 4.55 18.02
CA ALA A 24 6.19 5.75 18.75
C ALA A 24 5.67 6.84 17.80
N ALA A 25 6.33 7.03 16.66
CA ALA A 25 5.87 7.94 15.61
C ALA A 25 4.53 7.48 15.00
N ALA A 26 4.34 6.16 14.81
CA ALA A 26 3.08 5.63 14.30
C ALA A 26 1.92 5.84 15.27
N ASN A 27 2.13 5.61 16.57
CA ASN A 27 1.18 5.93 17.63
C ASN A 27 0.79 7.42 17.59
N TRP A 28 1.79 8.31 17.59
CA TRP A 28 1.57 9.75 17.56
C TRP A 28 0.83 10.21 16.30
N LEU A 29 1.21 9.72 15.12
CA LEU A 29 0.51 10.05 13.88
C LEU A 29 -0.91 9.51 13.88
N SER A 30 -1.16 8.32 14.41
CA SER A 30 -2.51 7.77 14.52
C SER A 30 -3.41 8.64 15.40
N ASP A 31 -2.86 9.16 16.51
CA ASP A 31 -3.58 10.06 17.42
C ASP A 31 -3.85 11.45 16.81
N VAL A 32 -2.91 11.98 16.01
CA VAL A 32 -3.01 13.34 15.42
C VAL A 32 -3.83 13.38 14.14
N LEU A 33 -3.73 12.34 13.31
CA LEU A 33 -4.40 12.27 12.01
C LEU A 33 -5.80 11.65 12.07
N ALA A 34 -6.16 11.06 13.21
CA ALA A 34 -7.52 10.63 13.51
C ALA A 34 -8.53 11.78 13.37
N TRP A 35 -9.74 11.46 12.91
CA TRP A 35 -10.84 12.41 12.80
C TRP A 35 -11.23 12.97 14.16
N GLN A 36 -11.15 12.16 15.22
CA GLN A 36 -11.25 12.59 16.61
C GLN A 36 -9.87 12.46 17.29
N PRO A 37 -9.05 13.53 17.30
CA PRO A 37 -7.70 13.45 17.84
C PRO A 37 -7.70 13.02 19.30
N ARG A 38 -6.89 12.01 19.62
CA ARG A 38 -6.77 11.46 20.97
C ARG A 38 -5.53 12.04 21.64
N GLN A 39 -5.68 12.68 22.79
CA GLN A 39 -4.58 13.34 23.50
C GLN A 39 -3.82 12.38 24.44
N ILE A 40 -3.56 11.15 23.98
CA ILE A 40 -3.00 10.08 24.81
C ILE A 40 -1.47 10.01 24.66
N SER A 41 -0.97 10.23 23.44
CA SER A 41 0.46 10.20 23.11
C SER A 41 1.33 11.07 24.04
N PRO A 42 2.51 10.58 24.47
CA PRO A 42 3.49 11.37 25.22
C PRO A 42 4.01 12.59 24.46
N TRP A 43 3.78 12.65 23.16
CA TRP A 43 4.24 13.73 22.29
C TRP A 43 3.19 14.84 22.10
N TYR A 44 1.98 14.66 22.64
CA TYR A 44 0.97 15.70 22.66
C TYR A 44 1.26 16.71 23.79
N PRO A 45 1.10 18.03 23.62
CA PRO A 45 1.32 19.00 24.69
C PRO A 45 0.62 18.60 26.00
N ALA A 46 1.32 18.68 27.13
CA ALA A 46 0.75 18.29 28.40
C ALA A 46 -0.37 19.25 28.82
N ASP A 47 -1.57 18.73 29.05
CA ASP A 47 -2.63 19.50 29.67
C ASP A 47 -2.27 19.86 31.12
N HIS A 48 -2.57 21.11 31.49
CA HIS A 48 -2.61 21.60 32.87
C HIS A 48 -1.32 21.45 33.69
N GLY A 49 -0.20 22.00 33.19
CA GLY A 49 0.94 22.39 34.04
C GLY A 49 1.78 21.25 34.64
N ARG A 50 1.50 19.98 34.33
CA ARG A 50 2.39 18.86 34.69
C ARG A 50 3.65 18.91 33.83
N ARG A 51 4.80 19.15 34.45
CA ARG A 51 6.11 18.98 33.79
C ARG A 51 6.36 17.48 33.59
N ARG A 52 6.46 17.05 32.33
CA ARG A 52 6.86 15.67 31.98
C ARG A 52 8.36 15.50 32.14
N SER A 53 8.78 14.34 32.64
CA SER A 53 10.19 13.95 32.61
C SER A 53 10.62 13.61 31.18
N TRP A 54 11.91 13.74 30.88
CA TRP A 54 12.43 13.39 29.55
C TRP A 54 12.25 11.89 29.23
N ALA A 55 12.25 11.02 30.24
CA ALA A 55 12.06 9.58 30.09
C ALA A 55 10.63 9.21 29.65
N GLU A 56 9.64 10.09 29.87
CA GLU A 56 8.26 9.88 29.39
C GLU A 56 8.14 9.99 27.86
N TYR A 57 9.11 10.61 27.18
CA TYR A 57 9.15 10.69 25.71
C TYR A 57 9.86 9.49 25.07
N LEU A 58 10.55 8.65 25.85
CA LEU A 58 11.23 7.49 25.28
C LEU A 58 10.21 6.42 24.87
N PRO A 59 10.36 5.82 23.67
CA PRO A 59 9.58 4.64 23.30
C PRO A 59 9.72 3.53 24.35
N ILE A 60 8.64 2.77 24.55
CA ILE A 60 8.48 1.66 25.49
C ILE A 60 8.52 2.13 26.95
N ILE A 61 9.62 2.75 27.37
CA ILE A 61 9.85 3.23 28.74
C ILE A 61 8.80 4.27 29.14
N GLY A 62 8.48 5.21 28.25
CA GLY A 62 7.54 6.28 28.54
C GLY A 62 6.13 5.78 28.87
N TRP A 63 5.69 4.68 28.23
CA TRP A 63 4.39 4.06 28.54
C TRP A 63 4.40 3.30 29.86
N LEU A 64 5.50 2.60 30.18
CA LEU A 64 5.64 1.91 31.46
C LEU A 64 5.61 2.87 32.65
N LEU A 65 6.23 4.05 32.51
CA LEU A 65 6.20 5.11 33.53
C LEU A 65 4.81 5.74 33.70
N ARG A 66 3.94 5.63 32.69
CA ARG A 66 2.60 6.24 32.67
C ARG A 66 1.47 5.26 32.99
N ILE A 67 1.76 4.02 33.38
CA ILE A 67 0.75 3.02 33.76
C ILE A 67 -0.19 3.55 34.86
N SER A 68 0.34 4.36 35.78
CA SER A 68 -0.43 4.98 36.87
C SER A 68 -1.42 6.06 36.42
N ASP A 69 -1.31 6.58 35.19
CA ASP A 69 -2.24 7.58 34.63
C ASP A 69 -3.61 6.97 34.23
N GLY A 70 -3.85 5.68 34.51
CA GLY A 70 -5.04 4.94 34.12
C GLY A 70 -6.38 5.51 34.64
N GLY A 71 -6.35 6.31 35.70
CA GLY A 71 -7.54 7.03 36.19
C GLY A 71 -8.09 8.08 35.20
N ARG A 72 -7.27 8.55 34.25
CA ARG A 72 -7.66 9.59 33.27
C ARG A 72 -8.02 9.04 31.90
N HIS A 73 -7.28 8.04 31.43
CA HIS A 73 -7.39 7.52 30.06
C HIS A 73 -7.99 6.11 30.00
N GLY A 74 -8.38 5.55 31.15
CA GLY A 74 -8.82 4.17 31.30
C GLY A 74 -7.69 3.22 31.70
N ARG A 75 -8.02 2.12 32.37
CA ARG A 75 -7.05 1.21 33.01
C ARG A 75 -6.00 0.62 32.04
N PHE A 76 -6.34 0.44 30.77
CA PHE A 76 -5.51 -0.25 29.76
C PHE A 76 -5.09 0.64 28.59
N PHE A 77 -5.14 1.97 28.75
CA PHE A 77 -4.82 2.91 27.66
C PHE A 77 -3.41 2.75 27.09
N TRP A 78 -2.46 2.33 27.94
CA TRP A 78 -1.03 2.16 27.61
C TRP A 78 -0.74 0.86 26.85
N LEU A 79 -1.64 -0.12 26.88
CA LEU A 79 -1.37 -1.46 26.35
C LEU A 79 -1.18 -1.42 24.84
N ARG A 80 -2.13 -0.82 24.10
CA ARG A 80 -2.05 -0.70 22.65
C ARG A 80 -0.77 0.00 22.19
N PRO A 81 -0.46 1.25 22.60
CA PRO A 81 0.71 1.94 22.08
C PRO A 81 2.03 1.25 22.48
N LEU A 82 2.10 0.65 23.69
CA LEU A 82 3.25 -0.17 24.08
C LEU A 82 3.41 -1.40 23.17
N THR A 83 2.31 -2.10 22.86
CA THR A 83 2.37 -3.27 21.95
C THR A 83 2.83 -2.89 20.55
N VAL A 84 2.37 -1.75 20.01
CA VAL A 84 2.83 -1.24 18.71
C VAL A 84 4.34 -0.97 18.74
N GLU A 85 4.83 -0.29 19.77
CA GLU A 85 6.26 0.02 19.90
C GLU A 85 7.14 -1.23 20.05
N LEU A 86 6.70 -2.21 20.84
CA LEU A 86 7.38 -3.50 21.00
C LEU A 86 7.38 -4.30 19.69
N ILE A 87 6.24 -4.38 19.00
CA ILE A 87 6.13 -5.10 17.73
C ILE A 87 7.05 -4.44 16.70
N CYS A 88 7.08 -3.12 16.57
CA CYS A 88 7.98 -2.44 15.64
C CYS A 88 9.46 -2.63 16.00
N ALA A 89 9.81 -2.58 17.29
CA ALA A 89 11.17 -2.82 17.76
C ALA A 89 11.71 -4.21 17.40
N ILE A 90 10.81 -5.20 17.26
CA ILE A 90 11.16 -6.57 16.86
C ILE A 90 11.06 -6.73 15.32
N ALA A 91 10.00 -6.22 14.71
CA ALA A 91 9.69 -6.42 13.30
C ALA A 91 10.71 -5.77 12.37
N VAL A 92 11.24 -4.59 12.71
CA VAL A 92 12.21 -3.89 11.86
C VAL A 92 13.54 -4.67 11.73
N PRO A 93 14.18 -5.11 12.83
CA PRO A 93 15.32 -6.02 12.76
C PRO A 93 15.03 -7.33 12.01
N LEU A 94 13.86 -7.94 12.22
CA LEU A 94 13.49 -9.18 11.55
C LEU A 94 13.32 -8.99 10.03
N LEU A 95 12.69 -7.89 9.62
CA LEU A 95 12.57 -7.53 8.21
C LEU A 95 13.94 -7.30 7.59
N TYR A 96 14.84 -6.59 8.30
CA TYR A 96 16.21 -6.36 7.84
C TYR A 96 16.99 -7.66 7.67
N TRP A 97 16.88 -8.57 8.65
CA TRP A 97 17.48 -9.90 8.57
C TRP A 97 16.98 -10.64 7.33
N TRP A 98 15.68 -10.71 7.16
CA TRP A 98 15.06 -11.47 6.08
C TRP A 98 15.38 -10.86 4.71
N GLU A 99 15.21 -9.56 4.50
CA GLU A 99 15.41 -8.92 3.18
C GLU A 99 16.87 -8.68 2.84
N VAL A 100 17.70 -8.27 3.79
CA VAL A 100 19.07 -7.81 3.53
C VAL A 100 20.09 -8.89 3.80
N ILE A 101 19.94 -9.69 4.87
CA ILE A 101 20.90 -10.73 5.24
C ILE A 101 20.60 -12.03 4.48
N GLU A 102 19.36 -12.51 4.52
CA GLU A 102 18.93 -13.74 3.83
C GLU A 102 18.55 -13.51 2.36
N ALA A 103 18.52 -12.25 1.92
CA ALA A 103 18.08 -11.85 0.58
C ALA A 103 16.67 -12.40 0.23
N GLY A 104 15.78 -12.52 1.22
CA GLY A 104 14.52 -13.26 1.28
C GLY A 104 13.51 -13.07 0.15
N LEU A 105 13.70 -12.06 -0.70
CA LEU A 105 12.89 -11.78 -1.88
C LEU A 105 13.45 -12.39 -3.18
N ILE A 106 14.71 -12.83 -3.18
CA ILE A 106 15.45 -13.28 -4.38
C ILE A 106 15.30 -14.80 -4.62
N PRO A 107 14.78 -15.26 -5.76
CA PRO A 107 14.60 -16.68 -6.06
C PRO A 107 15.83 -17.56 -5.81
N PHE A 108 15.61 -18.83 -5.46
CA PHE A 108 16.72 -19.77 -5.20
C PHE A 108 17.59 -19.96 -6.45
N GLY A 109 18.91 -19.92 -6.27
CA GLY A 109 19.89 -20.09 -7.35
C GLY A 109 20.16 -18.83 -8.17
N ALA A 110 19.45 -17.72 -7.93
CA ALA A 110 19.76 -16.44 -8.55
C ALA A 110 20.99 -15.76 -7.91
N PRO A 111 21.74 -14.95 -8.69
CA PRO A 111 22.85 -14.19 -8.13
C PRO A 111 22.36 -13.19 -7.08
N ARG A 112 23.10 -13.08 -5.98
CA ARG A 112 22.77 -12.13 -4.92
C ARG A 112 22.93 -10.69 -5.43
N PRO A 113 21.92 -9.81 -5.25
CA PRO A 113 22.02 -8.42 -5.68
C PRO A 113 23.10 -7.66 -4.90
N PRO A 114 23.62 -6.55 -5.47
CA PRO A 114 24.47 -5.64 -4.73
C PRO A 114 23.79 -5.18 -3.45
N GLN A 115 24.54 -5.07 -2.37
CA GLN A 115 23.97 -4.80 -1.06
C GLN A 115 23.23 -3.45 -0.99
N GLY A 116 23.67 -2.45 -1.75
CA GLY A 116 22.97 -1.16 -1.86
C GLY A 116 21.54 -1.30 -2.37
N VAL A 117 21.27 -2.28 -3.24
CA VAL A 117 19.93 -2.57 -3.74
C VAL A 117 19.08 -3.23 -2.66
N LEU A 118 19.62 -4.21 -1.93
CA LEU A 118 18.91 -4.86 -0.82
C LEU A 118 18.51 -3.84 0.26
N HIS A 119 19.41 -2.90 0.60
CA HIS A 119 19.08 -1.80 1.51
C HIS A 119 18.02 -0.86 0.94
N ALA A 120 18.03 -0.57 -0.36
CA ALA A 120 17.01 0.26 -0.99
C ALA A 120 15.62 -0.40 -0.95
N ILE A 121 15.55 -1.71 -1.20
CA ILE A 121 14.32 -2.50 -1.06
C ILE A 121 13.83 -2.45 0.40
N PHE A 122 14.73 -2.68 1.36
CA PHE A 122 14.40 -2.62 2.78
C PHE A 122 13.83 -1.26 3.20
N VAL A 123 14.45 -0.16 2.79
CA VAL A 123 13.94 1.19 3.09
C VAL A 123 12.56 1.40 2.46
N ARG A 124 12.34 0.95 1.21
CA ARG A 124 11.05 1.05 0.53
C ARG A 124 9.95 0.29 1.28
N HIS A 125 10.19 -0.97 1.66
CA HIS A 125 9.22 -1.77 2.39
C HIS A 125 9.01 -1.27 3.81
N LEU A 126 10.06 -0.82 4.51
CA LEU A 126 9.94 -0.21 5.82
C LEU A 126 9.03 1.03 5.79
N MET A 127 9.19 1.89 4.80
CA MET A 127 8.32 3.05 4.59
C MET A 127 6.88 2.64 4.31
N LEU A 128 6.66 1.67 3.42
CA LEU A 128 5.33 1.17 3.12
C LEU A 128 4.64 0.59 4.37
N ILE A 129 5.33 -0.27 5.11
CA ILE A 129 4.84 -0.91 6.34
C ILE A 129 4.51 0.16 7.38
N PHE A 130 5.31 1.22 7.49
CA PHE A 130 5.02 2.34 8.39
C PHE A 130 3.71 3.06 8.03
N PHE A 131 3.50 3.43 6.77
CA PHE A 131 2.23 4.06 6.34
C PHE A 131 1.03 3.11 6.52
N MET A 132 1.21 1.82 6.20
CA MET A 132 0.19 0.79 6.43
C MET A 132 -0.15 0.64 7.91
N LEU A 133 0.84 0.69 8.80
CA LEU A 133 0.64 0.62 10.25
C LEU A 133 -0.18 1.82 10.72
N VAL A 134 0.19 3.04 10.35
CA VAL A 134 -0.56 4.24 10.71
C VAL A 134 -1.99 4.16 10.19
N ALA A 135 -2.19 3.79 8.92
CA ALA A 135 -3.51 3.62 8.33
C ALA A 135 -4.34 2.56 9.07
N SER A 136 -3.75 1.40 9.40
CA SER A 136 -4.42 0.31 10.10
C SER A 136 -4.79 0.68 11.53
N LEU A 137 -3.96 1.46 12.22
CA LEU A 137 -4.24 1.95 13.57
C LEU A 137 -5.46 2.89 13.56
N ILE A 138 -5.51 3.83 12.61
CA ILE A 138 -6.65 4.76 12.47
C ILE A 138 -7.90 4.01 12.02
N ASP A 139 -7.79 3.07 11.08
CA ASP A 139 -8.94 2.29 10.59
C ASP A 139 -9.49 1.37 11.68
N TRP A 140 -8.64 0.77 12.52
CA TRP A 140 -9.10 -0.01 13.68
C TRP A 140 -9.90 0.84 14.68
N ASP A 141 -9.52 2.10 14.83
CA ASP A 141 -10.11 3.03 15.81
C ASP A 141 -11.39 3.71 15.30
N GLU A 142 -11.42 4.08 14.03
CA GLU A 142 -12.46 4.95 13.46
C GLU A 142 -13.15 4.38 12.23
N LYS A 143 -12.73 3.21 11.74
CA LYS A 143 -13.22 2.58 10.49
C LYS A 143 -13.09 3.52 9.28
N LEU A 144 -12.06 4.36 9.29
CA LEU A 144 -11.76 5.36 8.28
C LEU A 144 -10.26 5.36 7.99
N ILE A 145 -9.91 5.46 6.70
CA ILE A 145 -8.51 5.64 6.26
C ILE A 145 -8.34 7.08 5.77
N PRO A 146 -7.51 7.90 6.42
CA PRO A 146 -7.37 9.30 6.07
C PRO A 146 -6.44 9.52 4.87
N ASP A 147 -6.84 10.44 3.99
CA ASP A 147 -6.03 10.84 2.82
C ASP A 147 -4.69 11.47 3.23
N SER A 148 -4.57 11.99 4.47
CA SER A 148 -3.33 12.51 5.04
C SER A 148 -2.25 11.44 5.24
N VAL A 149 -2.61 10.15 5.19
CA VAL A 149 -1.67 9.03 5.24
C VAL A 149 -1.42 8.49 3.84
N THR A 150 -2.47 8.22 3.07
CA THR A 150 -2.36 7.57 1.76
C THR A 150 -1.80 8.48 0.68
N VAL A 151 -2.11 9.78 0.67
CA VAL A 151 -1.59 10.72 -0.34
C VAL A 151 -0.08 10.95 -0.17
N PRO A 152 0.45 11.29 1.02
CA PRO A 152 1.90 11.40 1.20
C PRO A 152 2.64 10.08 0.95
N GLY A 153 2.07 8.95 1.40
CA GLY A 153 2.63 7.63 1.13
C GLY A 153 2.74 7.35 -0.38
N THR A 154 1.69 7.67 -1.15
CA THR A 154 1.68 7.48 -2.61
C THR A 154 2.71 8.39 -3.30
N LEU A 155 2.80 9.67 -2.91
CA LEU A 155 3.80 10.60 -3.45
C LEU A 155 5.22 10.11 -3.18
N LEU A 156 5.48 9.65 -1.96
CA LEU A 156 6.78 9.10 -1.58
C LEU A 156 7.12 7.85 -2.41
N ALA A 157 6.15 6.96 -2.63
CA ALA A 157 6.33 5.78 -3.49
C ALA A 157 6.76 6.16 -4.92
N LEU A 158 6.12 7.19 -5.50
CA LEU A 158 6.44 7.68 -6.84
C LEU A 158 7.83 8.33 -6.90
N ILE A 159 8.19 9.12 -5.88
CA ILE A 159 9.54 9.72 -5.76
C ILE A 159 10.60 8.62 -5.65
N LEU A 160 10.37 7.59 -4.82
CA LEU A 160 11.27 6.45 -4.68
C LEU A 160 11.37 5.66 -5.98
N ALA A 161 10.27 5.45 -6.70
CA ALA A 161 10.28 4.75 -7.99
C ALA A 161 11.06 5.52 -9.07
N ALA A 162 10.99 6.86 -9.06
CA ALA A 162 11.73 7.70 -9.98
C ALA A 162 13.22 7.82 -9.65
N SER A 163 13.59 7.84 -8.36
CA SER A 163 14.97 8.07 -7.90
C SER A 163 15.76 6.77 -7.65
N LEU A 164 15.09 5.73 -7.16
CA LEU A 164 15.66 4.44 -6.79
C LEU A 164 14.81 3.30 -7.37
N PRO A 165 14.76 3.14 -8.72
CA PRO A 165 13.92 2.13 -9.37
C PRO A 165 14.25 0.70 -8.91
N SER A 166 15.51 0.42 -8.60
CA SER A 166 15.97 -0.88 -8.08
C SER A 166 15.43 -1.23 -6.69
N SER A 167 14.77 -0.30 -5.99
CA SER A 167 14.08 -0.58 -4.73
C SER A 167 12.76 -1.34 -4.91
N GLN A 168 12.20 -1.38 -6.12
CA GLN A 168 10.97 -2.12 -6.42
C GLN A 168 11.15 -3.64 -6.19
N LEU A 169 10.04 -4.37 -6.14
CA LEU A 169 10.08 -5.82 -5.96
C LEU A 169 10.96 -6.47 -7.02
N PRO A 170 11.80 -7.45 -6.66
CA PRO A 170 12.73 -8.05 -7.61
C PRO A 170 11.99 -8.91 -8.64
N HIS A 171 12.42 -8.77 -9.89
CA HIS A 171 11.98 -9.61 -10.99
C HIS A 171 13.22 -10.16 -11.72
N ILE A 172 13.27 -11.47 -11.91
CA ILE A 172 14.33 -12.14 -12.66
C ILE A 172 13.68 -12.75 -13.88
N SER A 173 14.06 -12.25 -15.06
CA SER A 173 13.67 -12.85 -16.33
C SER A 173 14.34 -14.21 -16.44
N MET A 174 13.61 -15.28 -16.10
CA MET A 174 14.08 -16.64 -16.34
C MET A 174 13.86 -16.96 -17.83
N PRO A 175 14.86 -17.51 -18.54
CA PRO A 175 14.73 -17.87 -19.96
C PRO A 175 13.93 -19.16 -20.15
N ARG A 176 12.70 -19.22 -19.64
CA ARG A 176 11.79 -20.35 -19.83
C ARG A 176 10.39 -19.86 -20.16
N SER A 177 10.17 -19.52 -21.43
CA SER A 177 8.83 -19.50 -21.97
C SER A 177 8.36 -20.96 -22.14
N ILE A 178 7.12 -21.25 -21.75
CA ILE A 178 6.51 -22.60 -21.87
C ILE A 178 6.35 -23.03 -23.34
N PHE A 179 6.55 -22.11 -24.29
CA PHE A 179 6.27 -22.28 -25.71
C PHE A 179 7.50 -22.26 -26.63
N GLU A 180 8.73 -22.04 -26.14
CA GLU A 180 9.95 -22.19 -26.94
C GLU A 180 10.59 -23.56 -26.68
N VAL A 181 10.21 -24.56 -27.48
CA VAL A 181 10.80 -25.91 -27.44
C VAL A 181 12.06 -26.02 -28.32
N ASP A 182 12.36 -25.08 -29.22
CA ASP A 182 13.30 -25.38 -30.31
C ASP A 182 14.59 -24.55 -30.43
N HIS A 183 14.89 -23.61 -29.53
CA HIS A 183 16.17 -22.90 -29.59
C HIS A 183 16.95 -23.09 -28.30
N VAL A 184 18.15 -23.68 -28.42
CA VAL A 184 19.16 -23.77 -27.36
C VAL A 184 19.23 -22.38 -26.71
N PRO A 185 18.82 -22.22 -25.45
CA PRO A 185 18.87 -20.91 -24.83
C PRO A 185 20.34 -20.54 -24.75
N GLU A 186 20.76 -19.54 -25.53
CA GLU A 186 21.95 -18.78 -25.17
C GLU A 186 21.80 -18.47 -23.68
N VAL A 187 22.75 -18.95 -22.87
CA VAL A 187 22.75 -18.79 -21.42
C VAL A 187 22.96 -17.31 -21.14
N ARG A 188 21.90 -16.51 -21.32
CA ARG A 188 21.82 -15.13 -20.84
C ARG A 188 21.95 -15.24 -19.35
N LYS A 189 23.03 -14.66 -18.81
CA LYS A 189 23.21 -14.54 -17.36
C LYS A 189 21.93 -13.89 -16.82
N PRO A 190 21.35 -14.40 -15.71
CA PRO A 190 20.17 -13.78 -15.12
C PRO A 190 20.53 -12.33 -14.76
N GLU A 191 19.98 -11.37 -15.50
CA GLU A 191 20.13 -9.96 -15.21
C GLU A 191 19.16 -9.60 -14.09
N TYR A 192 19.70 -9.01 -13.02
CA TYR A 192 18.90 -8.57 -11.90
C TYR A 192 18.04 -7.37 -12.35
N GLY A 193 16.73 -7.58 -12.37
CA GLY A 193 15.74 -6.55 -12.69
C GLY A 193 14.83 -6.25 -11.51
N PHE A 194 14.01 -5.23 -11.71
CA PHE A 194 12.90 -4.90 -10.82
C PHE A 194 11.57 -5.13 -11.55
N LEU A 195 10.50 -5.29 -10.80
CA LEU A 195 9.18 -5.56 -11.32
C LEU A 195 8.65 -4.35 -12.08
N THR A 196 8.57 -4.48 -13.40
CA THR A 196 7.99 -3.47 -14.29
C THR A 196 6.50 -3.73 -14.51
N PHE A 197 5.76 -2.76 -15.05
CA PHE A 197 4.36 -2.97 -15.40
C PHE A 197 4.14 -4.02 -16.50
N SER A 198 5.15 -4.34 -17.31
CA SER A 198 5.05 -5.34 -18.39
C SER A 198 5.41 -6.75 -17.92
N ALA A 199 6.06 -6.90 -16.77
CA ALA A 199 6.47 -8.19 -16.25
C ALA A 199 5.29 -9.18 -16.19
N PRO A 200 5.48 -10.44 -16.64
CA PRO A 200 6.77 -11.11 -16.91
C PRO A 200 7.35 -10.88 -18.32
N TYR A 201 6.69 -10.09 -19.16
CA TYR A 201 7.20 -9.76 -20.50
C TYR A 201 8.28 -8.68 -20.45
N ASP A 202 9.13 -8.67 -21.48
CA ASP A 202 10.14 -7.63 -21.68
C ASP A 202 9.50 -6.23 -21.81
N TRP A 203 10.28 -5.21 -21.44
CA TRP A 203 9.85 -3.83 -21.52
C TRP A 203 9.48 -3.44 -22.97
N PRO A 204 8.24 -3.01 -23.24
CA PRO A 204 7.81 -2.65 -24.59
C PRO A 204 8.50 -1.35 -25.05
N LYS A 205 9.21 -1.42 -26.18
CA LYS A 205 9.98 -0.28 -26.74
C LYS A 205 9.13 0.97 -26.95
N SER A 206 7.85 0.82 -27.30
CA SER A 206 6.89 1.93 -27.49
C SER A 206 6.58 2.72 -26.23
N PHE A 207 6.84 2.18 -25.04
CA PHE A 207 6.65 2.85 -23.75
C PHE A 207 7.96 3.36 -23.15
N GLY A 208 9.07 3.28 -23.91
CA GLY A 208 10.35 3.87 -23.52
C GLY A 208 10.29 5.39 -23.36
N GLY A 209 11.43 5.97 -22.96
CA GLY A 209 11.62 7.42 -22.95
C GLY A 209 11.63 8.00 -24.36
N GLN A 210 12.17 9.22 -24.50
CA GLN A 210 12.28 9.88 -25.81
C GLN A 210 12.85 8.94 -26.89
N PRO A 211 12.24 8.90 -28.10
CA PRO A 211 11.19 9.80 -28.60
C PRO A 211 9.74 9.30 -28.42
N HIS A 212 9.50 8.18 -27.73
CA HIS A 212 8.17 7.54 -27.73
C HIS A 212 7.17 8.23 -26.80
N GLY A 213 6.05 8.72 -27.34
CA GLY A 213 5.04 9.47 -26.57
C GLY A 213 4.01 8.62 -25.81
N HIS A 214 3.84 7.34 -26.14
CA HIS A 214 2.80 6.49 -25.53
C HIS A 214 3.00 6.34 -24.02
N GLY A 215 4.25 6.10 -23.59
CA GLY A 215 4.58 6.03 -22.16
C GLY A 215 4.23 7.32 -21.41
N LEU A 216 4.60 8.48 -21.96
CA LEU A 216 4.30 9.78 -21.34
C LEU A 216 2.79 10.00 -21.22
N SER A 217 2.03 9.70 -22.27
CA SER A 217 0.57 9.84 -22.26
C SER A 217 -0.08 8.95 -21.20
N LEU A 218 0.39 7.70 -21.04
CA LEU A 218 -0.10 6.78 -20.03
C LEU A 218 0.25 7.27 -18.61
N GLY A 219 1.50 7.68 -18.39
CA GLY A 219 1.94 8.21 -17.10
C GLY A 219 1.15 9.45 -16.66
N LEU A 220 0.94 10.41 -17.58
CA LEU A 220 0.12 11.59 -17.31
C LEU A 220 -1.36 11.23 -17.09
N ALA A 221 -1.90 10.27 -17.84
CA ALA A 221 -3.27 9.81 -17.64
C ALA A 221 -3.45 9.17 -16.26
N CYS A 222 -2.56 8.27 -15.84
CA CYS A 222 -2.56 7.67 -14.51
C CYS A 222 -2.47 8.73 -13.40
N TRP A 223 -1.59 9.71 -13.58
CA TRP A 223 -1.40 10.80 -12.63
C TRP A 223 -2.63 11.69 -12.48
N TRP A 224 -3.17 12.19 -13.59
CA TRP A 224 -4.36 13.06 -13.56
C TRP A 224 -5.62 12.30 -13.15
N LEU A 225 -5.73 11.01 -13.47
CA LEU A 225 -6.80 10.16 -12.98
C LEU A 225 -6.77 10.08 -11.45
N TRP A 226 -5.58 9.91 -10.86
CA TRP A 226 -5.42 9.91 -9.40
C TRP A 226 -5.70 11.28 -8.77
N CYS A 227 -5.17 12.38 -9.33
CA CYS A 227 -5.49 13.72 -8.86
C CYS A 227 -7.00 14.01 -8.91
N PHE A 228 -7.67 13.60 -9.99
CA PHE A 228 -9.12 13.70 -10.12
C PHE A 228 -9.84 12.79 -9.11
N ALA A 229 -9.29 11.61 -8.83
CA ALA A 229 -9.88 10.67 -7.88
C ALA A 229 -9.99 11.28 -6.47
N LEU A 230 -8.94 11.99 -6.03
CA LEU A 230 -8.86 12.69 -4.75
C LEU A 230 -9.75 13.93 -4.65
N MET A 231 -10.26 14.46 -5.76
CA MET A 231 -11.13 15.63 -5.72
C MET A 231 -12.47 15.32 -5.05
N PRO A 232 -13.02 16.25 -4.24
CA PRO A 232 -14.28 16.05 -3.53
C PRO A 232 -15.49 16.08 -4.49
N ARG A 233 -15.80 14.92 -5.07
CA ARG A 233 -16.85 14.71 -6.08
C ARG A 233 -18.16 14.25 -5.41
N ARG A 234 -19.02 15.20 -5.02
CA ARG A 234 -20.40 14.87 -4.59
C ARG A 234 -21.34 14.90 -5.78
N TRP A 235 -21.92 13.74 -6.10
CA TRP A 235 -22.89 13.61 -7.18
C TRP A 235 -24.33 13.64 -6.66
N TYR A 236 -25.10 14.65 -7.06
CA TYR A 236 -26.51 14.79 -6.65
C TYR A 236 -27.44 14.08 -7.65
N ARG A 237 -27.77 12.80 -7.42
CA ARG A 237 -28.60 12.02 -8.37
C ARG A 237 -30.00 12.61 -8.64
N ARG A 238 -30.59 13.35 -7.69
CA ARG A 238 -32.00 13.81 -7.75
C ARG A 238 -32.29 15.02 -8.66
N LYS A 239 -31.30 15.71 -9.23
CA LYS A 239 -31.49 17.00 -9.93
C LYS A 239 -31.28 16.99 -11.45
N GLY A 240 -31.10 15.81 -12.06
CA GLY A 240 -30.80 15.63 -13.49
C GLY A 240 -29.31 15.80 -13.81
N PHE A 241 -28.83 15.06 -14.82
CA PHE A 241 -27.39 14.92 -15.14
C PHE A 241 -26.66 16.25 -15.29
N TRP A 242 -27.16 17.15 -16.15
CA TRP A 242 -26.50 18.43 -16.46
C TRP A 242 -26.46 19.40 -15.27
N LYS A 243 -27.52 19.45 -14.46
CA LYS A 243 -27.58 20.31 -13.28
C LYS A 243 -26.62 19.81 -12.21
N SER A 244 -26.52 18.50 -12.03
CA SER A 244 -25.57 17.86 -11.13
C SER A 244 -24.13 18.04 -11.58
N LEU A 245 -23.86 17.94 -12.89
CA LEU A 245 -22.55 18.22 -13.48
C LEU A 245 -22.14 19.68 -13.25
N LYS A 246 -23.04 20.65 -13.51
CA LYS A 246 -22.78 22.07 -13.26
C LYS A 246 -22.48 22.35 -11.78
N MET A 247 -23.23 21.71 -10.87
CA MET A 247 -22.98 21.82 -9.41
C MET A 247 -21.64 21.20 -8.99
N MET A 248 -21.28 20.06 -9.58
CA MET A 248 -19.99 19.43 -9.36
C MET A 248 -18.84 20.34 -9.82
N CYS A 249 -18.90 20.84 -11.06
CA CYS A 249 -17.88 21.75 -11.62
C CYS A 249 -17.77 23.04 -10.80
N ALA A 250 -18.91 23.65 -10.41
CA ALA A 250 -18.90 24.85 -9.59
C ALA A 250 -18.27 24.62 -8.20
N ARG A 251 -18.46 23.44 -7.61
CA ARG A 251 -17.82 23.07 -6.34
C ARG A 251 -16.33 22.80 -6.51
N LEU A 252 -15.95 22.10 -7.57
CA LEU A 252 -14.54 21.84 -7.89
C LEU A 252 -13.79 23.17 -8.01
N TYR A 253 -14.36 24.14 -8.73
CA TYR A 253 -13.75 25.47 -8.90
C TYR A 253 -13.61 26.27 -7.59
N ARG A 254 -14.58 26.19 -6.68
CA ARG A 254 -14.58 27.00 -5.42
C ARG A 254 -13.77 26.37 -4.29
N SER A 255 -13.48 25.08 -4.34
CA SER A 255 -12.83 24.37 -3.24
C SER A 255 -11.33 24.64 -3.22
N ARG A 256 -10.80 25.10 -2.07
CA ARG A 256 -9.36 25.28 -1.85
C ARG A 256 -8.57 23.97 -2.03
N VAL A 257 -9.19 22.84 -1.68
CA VAL A 257 -8.59 21.50 -1.85
C VAL A 257 -8.32 21.20 -3.33
N THR A 258 -9.24 21.58 -4.23
CA THR A 258 -9.05 21.38 -5.67
C THR A 258 -7.89 22.21 -6.19
N GLY A 259 -7.72 23.44 -5.70
CA GLY A 259 -6.58 24.28 -6.05
C GLY A 259 -5.24 23.64 -5.65
N GLY A 260 -5.16 23.13 -4.41
CA GLY A 260 -3.98 22.38 -3.94
C GLY A 260 -3.69 21.13 -4.79
N LEU A 261 -4.72 20.34 -5.10
CA LEU A 261 -4.58 19.16 -5.96
C LEU A 261 -4.21 19.51 -7.40
N ALA A 262 -4.65 20.66 -7.93
CA ALA A 262 -4.26 21.13 -9.26
C ALA A 262 -2.78 21.54 -9.30
N VAL A 263 -2.29 22.24 -8.27
CA VAL A 263 -0.86 22.56 -8.13
C VAL A 263 -0.03 21.29 -8.01
N MET A 264 -0.46 20.34 -7.18
CA MET A 264 0.16 19.01 -7.11
C MET A 264 0.17 18.35 -8.50
N GLY A 265 -0.97 18.37 -9.20
CA GLY A 265 -1.13 17.85 -10.56
C GLY A 265 -0.13 18.42 -11.55
N LEU A 266 0.11 19.73 -11.53
CA LEU A 266 1.09 20.41 -12.38
C LEU A 266 2.53 20.03 -12.01
N ILE A 267 2.88 20.04 -10.72
CA ILE A 267 4.21 19.67 -10.23
C ILE A 267 4.54 18.22 -10.61
N GLY A 268 3.61 17.29 -10.38
CA GLY A 268 3.78 15.89 -10.76
C GLY A 268 3.89 15.70 -12.26
N SER A 269 3.10 16.42 -13.07
CA SER A 269 3.22 16.38 -14.53
C SER A 269 4.61 16.83 -15.00
N ALA A 270 5.18 17.87 -14.38
CA ALA A 270 6.54 18.30 -14.67
C ALA A 270 7.59 17.24 -14.27
N GLY A 271 7.43 16.58 -13.12
CA GLY A 271 8.30 15.48 -12.69
C GLY A 271 8.23 14.26 -13.61
N ILE A 272 7.04 13.90 -14.08
CA ILE A 272 6.82 12.81 -15.05
C ILE A 272 7.49 13.16 -16.38
N LEU A 273 7.31 14.38 -16.87
CA LEU A 273 7.95 14.84 -18.09
C LEU A 273 9.48 14.80 -17.98
N PHE A 274 10.03 15.28 -16.85
CA PHE A 274 11.47 15.23 -16.59
C PHE A 274 12.01 13.79 -16.59
N SER A 275 11.33 12.87 -15.90
CA SER A 275 11.71 11.46 -15.87
C SER A 275 11.63 10.80 -17.26
N TRP A 276 10.61 11.13 -18.05
CA TRP A 276 10.47 10.64 -19.42
C TRP A 276 11.57 11.14 -20.37
N ILE A 277 11.98 12.41 -20.22
CA ILE A 277 13.12 12.99 -20.96
C ILE A 277 14.41 12.27 -20.58
N ALA A 278 14.64 12.04 -19.29
CA ALA A 278 15.82 11.31 -18.80
C ALA A 278 15.84 9.84 -19.30
N GLY A 279 14.66 9.22 -19.44
CA GLY A 279 14.51 7.87 -19.96
C GLY A 279 15.16 6.80 -19.06
N GLY A 280 15.46 5.65 -19.67
CA GLY A 280 16.15 4.53 -19.01
C GLY A 280 15.38 3.92 -17.83
N VAL A 281 16.12 3.38 -16.86
CA VAL A 281 15.57 2.64 -15.72
C VAL A 281 14.73 3.50 -14.77
N HIS A 282 15.03 4.79 -14.65
CA HIS A 282 14.27 5.73 -13.81
C HIS A 282 12.87 5.95 -14.35
N TRP A 283 12.75 6.14 -15.68
CA TRP A 283 11.45 6.21 -16.35
C TRP A 283 10.66 4.90 -16.20
N GLN A 284 11.33 3.76 -16.38
CA GLN A 284 10.70 2.45 -16.24
C GLN A 284 10.12 2.23 -14.85
N GLY A 285 10.88 2.59 -13.80
CA GLY A 285 10.42 2.50 -12.41
C GLY A 285 9.23 3.42 -12.13
N LEU A 286 9.31 4.70 -12.53
CA LEU A 286 8.23 5.67 -12.33
C LEU A 286 6.95 5.27 -13.07
N LEU A 287 7.04 4.92 -14.36
CA LEU A 287 5.86 4.51 -15.12
C LEU A 287 5.22 3.25 -14.51
N SER A 288 6.05 2.30 -14.05
CA SER A 288 5.54 1.09 -13.41
C SER A 288 4.81 1.38 -12.09
N ALA A 289 5.30 2.34 -11.30
CA ALA A 289 4.62 2.79 -10.09
C ALA A 289 3.32 3.56 -10.39
N LEU A 290 3.30 4.41 -11.43
CA LEU A 290 2.08 5.13 -11.85
C LEU A 290 0.99 4.17 -12.34
N VAL A 291 1.37 3.16 -13.14
CA VAL A 291 0.46 2.11 -13.59
C VAL A 291 0.01 1.27 -12.39
N GLY A 292 0.92 0.91 -11.49
CA GLY A 292 0.62 0.22 -10.24
C GLY A 292 -0.42 0.93 -9.40
N MET A 293 -0.22 2.23 -9.16
CA MET A 293 -1.15 3.10 -8.44
C MET A 293 -2.53 3.10 -9.10
N ALA A 294 -2.60 3.35 -10.41
CA ALA A 294 -3.87 3.45 -11.13
C ALA A 294 -4.61 2.12 -11.19
N ALA A 295 -3.93 1.03 -11.56
CA ALA A 295 -4.54 -0.28 -11.74
C ALA A 295 -5.08 -0.87 -10.43
N SER A 296 -4.31 -0.78 -9.33
CA SER A 296 -4.76 -1.23 -8.01
C SER A 296 -5.95 -0.42 -7.49
N ALA A 297 -5.95 0.90 -7.70
CA ALA A 297 -7.09 1.75 -7.37
C ALA A 297 -8.34 1.40 -8.21
N VAL A 298 -8.17 1.19 -9.52
CA VAL A 298 -9.27 0.82 -10.42
C VAL A 298 -9.86 -0.54 -10.04
N LEU A 299 -9.03 -1.53 -9.70
CA LEU A 299 -9.50 -2.84 -9.22
C LEU A 299 -10.42 -2.69 -8.01
N ALA A 300 -9.96 -2.00 -6.96
CA ALA A 300 -10.73 -1.78 -5.75
C ALA A 300 -12.02 -0.97 -6.04
N TRP A 301 -11.93 0.01 -6.94
CA TRP A 301 -13.07 0.83 -7.33
C TRP A 301 -14.14 0.05 -8.11
N VAL A 302 -13.74 -0.84 -9.04
CA VAL A 302 -14.65 -1.71 -9.78
C VAL A 302 -15.37 -2.65 -8.82
N VAL A 303 -14.65 -3.30 -7.91
CA VAL A 303 -15.27 -4.18 -6.90
C VAL A 303 -16.20 -3.40 -5.99
N ARG A 304 -15.84 -2.18 -5.58
CA ARG A 304 -16.72 -1.29 -4.82
C ARG A 304 -18.03 -1.01 -5.56
N ILE A 305 -17.97 -0.68 -6.86
CA ILE A 305 -19.17 -0.40 -7.67
C ILE A 305 -20.06 -1.64 -7.77
N VAL A 306 -19.49 -2.79 -8.17
CA VAL A 306 -20.23 -4.04 -8.33
C VAL A 306 -20.86 -4.48 -7.01
N GLY A 307 -20.09 -4.47 -5.92
CA GLY A 307 -20.57 -4.84 -4.60
C GLY A 307 -21.68 -3.91 -4.09
N SER A 308 -21.54 -2.60 -4.31
CA SER A 308 -22.54 -1.62 -3.85
C SER A 308 -23.84 -1.69 -4.65
N MET A 309 -23.77 -2.07 -5.93
CA MET A 309 -24.97 -2.32 -6.76
C MET A 309 -25.73 -3.57 -6.30
N VAL A 310 -25.02 -4.61 -5.87
CA VAL A 310 -25.65 -5.88 -5.47
C VAL A 310 -26.20 -5.80 -4.04
N LEU A 311 -25.47 -5.18 -3.11
CA LEU A 311 -25.82 -5.16 -1.69
C LEU A 311 -26.70 -3.98 -1.24
N ASP A 312 -27.00 -3.03 -2.14
CA ASP A 312 -27.73 -1.77 -1.86
C ASP A 312 -27.15 -0.94 -0.69
N ARG A 313 -25.89 -1.19 -0.34
CA ARG A 313 -25.10 -0.47 0.67
C ARG A 313 -23.66 -0.36 0.19
N GLU A 314 -22.93 0.63 0.69
CA GLU A 314 -21.51 0.77 0.32
C GLU A 314 -20.72 -0.47 0.76
N ALA A 315 -20.21 -1.23 -0.21
CA ALA A 315 -19.54 -2.50 0.04
C ALA A 315 -18.09 -2.34 0.49
N LEU A 316 -17.44 -1.25 0.07
CA LEU A 316 -16.05 -0.94 0.35
C LEU A 316 -15.91 0.58 0.55
N GLY A 317 -15.09 1.02 1.50
CA GLY A 317 -14.84 2.44 1.74
C GLY A 317 -14.05 3.07 0.60
N PHE A 318 -14.17 4.39 0.41
CA PHE A 318 -13.27 5.08 -0.53
C PHE A 318 -11.81 5.08 -0.03
N GLY A 319 -11.61 5.04 1.29
CA GLY A 319 -10.29 4.93 1.92
C GLY A 319 -9.54 3.66 1.50
N ASP A 320 -10.24 2.55 1.31
CA ASP A 320 -9.64 1.30 0.82
C ASP A 320 -9.10 1.46 -0.62
N VAL A 321 -9.79 2.25 -1.45
CA VAL A 321 -9.37 2.56 -2.82
C VAL A 321 -8.10 3.42 -2.83
N THR A 322 -8.00 4.41 -1.94
CA THR A 322 -6.79 5.25 -1.83
C THR A 322 -5.62 4.49 -1.19
N LEU A 323 -5.89 3.59 -0.24
CA LEU A 323 -4.91 2.65 0.28
C LEU A 323 -4.38 1.71 -0.82
N MET A 324 -5.28 1.16 -1.65
CA MET A 324 -4.90 0.33 -2.80
C MET A 324 -4.07 1.11 -3.84
N ALA A 325 -4.35 2.40 -4.05
CA ALA A 325 -3.51 3.25 -4.89
C ALA A 325 -2.09 3.37 -4.33
N MET A 326 -1.95 3.58 -3.01
CA MET A 326 -0.66 3.64 -2.33
C MET A 326 0.10 2.30 -2.43
N LEU A 327 -0.57 1.19 -2.13
CA LEU A 327 0.00 -0.17 -2.23
C LEU A 327 0.47 -0.46 -3.66
N GLY A 328 -0.33 -0.09 -4.66
CA GLY A 328 0.01 -0.23 -6.07
C GLY A 328 1.21 0.61 -6.49
N ALA A 329 1.36 1.83 -5.96
CA ALA A 329 2.54 2.66 -6.24
C ALA A 329 3.83 2.06 -5.67
N TYR A 330 3.75 1.40 -4.50
CA TYR A 330 4.87 0.75 -3.86
C TYR A 330 5.23 -0.62 -4.46
N LEU A 331 4.25 -1.46 -4.77
CA LEU A 331 4.51 -2.85 -5.15
C LEU A 331 4.37 -3.10 -6.66
N GLY A 332 3.55 -2.31 -7.36
CA GLY A 332 3.15 -2.53 -8.75
C GLY A 332 1.72 -3.04 -8.85
N TRP A 333 1.22 -3.21 -10.08
CA TRP A 333 -0.16 -3.64 -10.31
C TRP A 333 -0.32 -5.15 -10.15
N GLN A 334 0.69 -5.95 -10.51
CA GLN A 334 0.65 -7.40 -10.37
C GLN A 334 0.51 -7.81 -8.89
N PRO A 335 1.34 -7.31 -7.96
CA PRO A 335 1.18 -7.61 -6.55
C PRO A 335 -0.08 -6.95 -5.98
N GLY A 336 -0.51 -5.81 -6.53
CA GLY A 336 -1.79 -5.16 -6.21
C GLY A 336 -3.01 -6.08 -6.42
N ILE A 337 -3.03 -6.85 -7.51
CA ILE A 337 -4.06 -7.87 -7.73
C ILE A 337 -3.93 -8.98 -6.69
N ILE A 338 -2.72 -9.52 -6.51
CA ILE A 338 -2.48 -10.65 -5.61
C ILE A 338 -2.89 -10.32 -4.17
N LEU A 339 -2.44 -9.18 -3.65
CA LEU A 339 -2.74 -8.76 -2.27
C LEU A 339 -4.23 -8.50 -2.06
N PHE A 340 -4.94 -8.02 -3.08
CA PHE A 340 -6.37 -7.76 -3.00
C PHE A 340 -7.15 -9.06 -2.82
N PHE A 341 -6.76 -10.12 -3.53
CA PHE A 341 -7.36 -11.44 -3.39
C PHE A 341 -6.87 -12.19 -2.14
N LEU A 342 -5.67 -11.87 -1.63
CA LEU A 342 -5.13 -12.46 -0.41
C LEU A 342 -5.76 -11.85 0.86
N ALA A 343 -6.18 -10.58 0.81
CA ALA A 343 -6.73 -9.85 1.94
C ALA A 343 -7.95 -10.51 2.60
N PRO A 344 -8.97 -11.02 1.86
CA PRO A 344 -10.09 -11.75 2.47
C PRO A 344 -9.66 -13.01 3.24
N PHE A 345 -8.61 -13.72 2.80
CA PHE A 345 -8.11 -14.90 3.52
C PHE A 345 -7.44 -14.50 4.84
N ALA A 346 -6.66 -13.42 4.84
CA ALA A 346 -6.10 -12.85 6.07
C ALA A 346 -7.21 -12.39 7.02
N GLY A 347 -8.24 -11.74 6.47
CA GLY A 347 -9.44 -11.33 7.20
C GLY A 347 -10.22 -12.49 7.78
N LEU A 348 -10.36 -13.60 7.06
CA LEU A 348 -11.09 -14.78 7.53
C LEU A 348 -10.45 -15.38 8.78
N ILE A 349 -9.11 -15.50 8.82
CA ILE A 349 -8.39 -16.05 9.99
C ILE A 349 -8.67 -15.19 11.23
N VAL A 350 -8.55 -13.86 11.09
CA VAL A 350 -8.78 -12.93 12.20
C VAL A 350 -10.26 -12.86 12.57
N ALA A 351 -11.16 -12.85 11.60
CA ALA A 351 -12.61 -12.82 11.83
C ALA A 351 -13.08 -14.06 12.57
N VAL A 352 -12.52 -15.25 12.30
CA VAL A 352 -12.81 -16.47 13.07
C VAL A 352 -12.36 -16.31 14.53
N VAL A 353 -11.16 -15.78 14.77
CA VAL A 353 -10.67 -15.53 16.14
C VAL A 353 -11.55 -14.53 16.88
N ILE A 354 -11.95 -13.43 16.21
CA ILE A 354 -12.82 -12.40 16.80
C ILE A 354 -14.21 -12.97 17.06
N LEU A 355 -14.80 -13.74 16.14
CA LEU A 355 -16.13 -14.33 16.31
C LEU A 355 -16.18 -15.30 17.50
N VAL A 356 -15.08 -15.99 17.79
CA VAL A 356 -14.96 -16.85 18.98
C VAL A 356 -14.85 -16.03 20.29
N LEU A 357 -14.30 -14.81 20.22
CA LEU A 357 -14.00 -14.00 21.42
C LEU A 357 -15.01 -12.87 21.68
N HIS A 358 -15.64 -12.29 20.66
CA HIS A 358 -16.46 -11.08 20.70
C HIS A 358 -17.64 -11.14 19.71
N GLN A 359 -18.73 -10.41 19.99
CA GLN A 359 -19.93 -10.30 19.15
C GLN A 359 -20.01 -8.99 18.35
N GLU A 360 -18.87 -8.35 18.06
CA GLU A 360 -18.85 -7.12 17.25
C GLU A 360 -19.20 -7.42 15.79
N THR A 361 -20.16 -6.68 15.23
CA THR A 361 -20.76 -7.00 13.92
C THR A 361 -20.07 -6.36 12.71
N GLU A 362 -19.12 -5.44 12.93
CA GLU A 362 -18.47 -4.69 11.84
C GLU A 362 -16.97 -4.55 12.05
N ILE A 363 -16.20 -5.26 11.23
CA ILE A 363 -14.74 -5.27 11.28
C ILE A 363 -14.20 -4.37 10.16
N PRO A 364 -13.28 -3.43 10.46
CA PRO A 364 -12.64 -2.59 9.45
C PRO A 364 -11.82 -3.44 8.46
N TYR A 365 -11.89 -3.12 7.17
CA TYR A 365 -11.26 -3.90 6.11
C TYR A 365 -9.79 -3.51 5.83
N GLY A 366 -9.40 -2.27 6.12
CA GLY A 366 -8.06 -1.74 5.86
C GLY A 366 -6.93 -2.58 6.46
N PRO A 367 -6.99 -3.00 7.73
CA PRO A 367 -5.99 -3.89 8.32
C PRO A 367 -5.80 -5.20 7.55
N PHE A 368 -6.85 -5.75 6.95
CA PHE A 368 -6.76 -6.98 6.16
C PHE A 368 -6.11 -6.76 4.80
N LEU A 369 -6.36 -5.62 4.16
CA LEU A 369 -5.59 -5.21 2.98
C LEU A 369 -4.10 -5.07 3.30
N CYS A 370 -3.78 -4.45 4.43
CA CYS A 370 -2.41 -4.31 4.92
C CYS A 370 -1.76 -5.67 5.21
N LEU A 371 -2.48 -6.61 5.83
CA LEU A 371 -1.97 -7.98 6.04
C LEU A 371 -1.77 -8.73 4.72
N GLY A 372 -2.67 -8.58 3.75
CA GLY A 372 -2.49 -9.13 2.40
C GLY A 372 -1.24 -8.58 1.70
N ALA A 373 -0.97 -7.27 1.84
CA ALA A 373 0.24 -6.64 1.33
C ALA A 373 1.50 -7.17 2.03
N LEU A 374 1.49 -7.27 3.36
CA LEU A 374 2.61 -7.81 4.14
C LEU A 374 2.91 -9.27 3.76
N ALA A 375 1.87 -10.10 3.63
CA ALA A 375 2.02 -11.49 3.19
C ALA A 375 2.59 -11.55 1.76
N THR A 376 2.16 -10.67 0.86
CA THR A 376 2.70 -10.60 -0.51
C THR A 376 4.19 -10.25 -0.52
N ILE A 377 4.65 -9.36 0.36
CA ILE A 377 6.07 -9.01 0.51
C ILE A 377 6.85 -10.20 1.09
N LEU A 378 6.41 -10.73 2.23
CA LEU A 378 7.12 -11.80 2.95
C LEU A 378 7.17 -13.13 2.18
N PHE A 379 6.17 -13.40 1.35
CA PHE A 379 6.11 -14.61 0.52
C PHE A 379 6.28 -14.30 -0.97
N TRP A 380 6.93 -13.17 -1.31
CA TRP A 380 7.09 -12.74 -2.71
C TRP A 380 7.72 -13.81 -3.59
N ARG A 381 8.78 -14.49 -3.13
CA ARG A 381 9.48 -15.55 -3.89
C ARG A 381 8.51 -16.63 -4.43
N PRO A 382 7.84 -17.43 -3.57
CA PRO A 382 6.94 -18.47 -4.06
C PRO A 382 5.69 -17.90 -4.75
N ILE A 383 5.19 -16.75 -4.29
CA ILE A 383 4.02 -16.09 -4.89
C ILE A 383 4.32 -15.72 -6.34
N TRP A 384 5.47 -15.07 -6.59
CA TRP A 384 5.83 -14.60 -7.92
C TRP A 384 6.19 -15.75 -8.86
N GLU A 385 6.85 -16.80 -8.40
CA GLU A 385 7.11 -18.02 -9.19
C GLU A 385 5.82 -18.72 -9.67
N PHE A 386 4.76 -18.63 -8.88
CA PHE A 386 3.44 -19.08 -9.31
C PHE A 386 2.74 -18.06 -10.20
N ALA A 387 2.70 -16.81 -9.76
CA ALA A 387 1.95 -15.74 -10.39
C ALA A 387 2.50 -15.37 -11.78
N SER A 388 3.81 -15.42 -12.00
CA SER A 388 4.42 -15.12 -13.31
C SER A 388 3.82 -15.99 -14.41
N ARG A 389 3.64 -17.30 -14.14
CA ARG A 389 2.99 -18.25 -15.07
C ARG A 389 1.55 -17.90 -15.36
N VAL A 390 0.84 -17.32 -14.39
CA VAL A 390 -0.55 -16.86 -14.56
C VAL A 390 -0.58 -15.55 -15.37
N PHE A 391 0.37 -14.64 -15.13
CA PHE A 391 0.48 -13.39 -15.88
C PHE A 391 0.94 -13.61 -17.33
N GLU A 392 1.66 -14.69 -17.63
CA GLU A 392 1.98 -15.12 -19.00
C GLU A 392 0.73 -15.43 -19.83
N LEU A 393 -0.42 -15.72 -19.22
CA LEU A 393 -1.67 -15.99 -19.95
C LEU A 393 -2.22 -14.76 -20.72
N GLY A 394 -1.69 -13.56 -20.48
CA GLY A 394 -1.97 -12.36 -21.28
C GLY A 394 -3.46 -12.04 -21.37
N PHE A 395 -4.06 -12.11 -22.57
CA PHE A 395 -5.48 -11.83 -22.76
C PHE A 395 -6.42 -12.76 -21.99
N ILE A 396 -6.03 -14.03 -21.79
CA ILE A 396 -6.82 -15.00 -21.03
C ILE A 396 -6.93 -14.55 -19.56
N LEU A 397 -5.93 -13.87 -19.01
CA LEU A 397 -5.99 -13.31 -17.66
C LEU A 397 -7.11 -12.27 -17.53
N LEU A 398 -7.30 -11.42 -18.54
CA LEU A 398 -8.37 -10.41 -18.53
C LEU A 398 -9.76 -11.06 -18.57
N LEU A 399 -9.92 -12.12 -19.37
CA LEU A 399 -11.16 -12.91 -19.40
C LEU A 399 -11.41 -13.61 -18.07
N LEU A 400 -10.37 -14.18 -17.45
CA LEU A 400 -10.47 -14.82 -16.14
C LEU A 400 -10.86 -13.80 -15.06
N ALA A 401 -10.25 -12.61 -15.05
CA ALA A 401 -10.59 -11.55 -14.12
C ALA A 401 -12.05 -11.09 -14.29
N ALA A 402 -12.52 -10.94 -15.53
CA ALA A 402 -13.93 -10.62 -15.80
C ALA A 402 -14.87 -11.73 -15.31
N ALA A 403 -14.53 -13.01 -15.53
CA ALA A 403 -15.29 -14.14 -15.03
C ALA A 403 -15.34 -14.17 -13.49
N CYS A 404 -14.23 -13.89 -12.81
CA CYS A 404 -14.17 -13.77 -11.36
C CYS A 404 -15.07 -12.64 -10.83
N LEU A 405 -15.14 -11.49 -11.50
CA LEU A 405 -16.04 -10.40 -11.13
C LEU A 405 -17.51 -10.79 -11.28
N VAL A 406 -17.87 -11.50 -12.35
CA VAL A 406 -19.22 -12.02 -12.56
C VAL A 406 -19.57 -13.02 -11.45
N LEU A 407 -18.66 -13.95 -11.14
CA LEU A 407 -18.85 -14.93 -10.08
C LEU A 407 -19.02 -14.25 -8.71
N LEU A 408 -18.23 -13.23 -8.40
CA LEU A 408 -18.37 -12.43 -7.19
C LEU A 408 -19.77 -11.80 -7.10
N ALA A 409 -20.26 -11.19 -8.19
CA ALA A 409 -21.59 -10.60 -8.23
C ALA A 409 -22.69 -11.64 -7.99
N LEU A 410 -22.57 -12.83 -8.61
CA LEU A 410 -23.49 -13.94 -8.40
C LEU A 410 -23.48 -14.44 -6.95
N LEU A 411 -22.29 -14.60 -6.36
CA LEU A 411 -22.16 -15.00 -4.95
C LEU A 411 -22.82 -13.98 -4.02
N LEU A 412 -22.61 -12.69 -4.25
CA LEU A 412 -23.23 -11.62 -3.46
C LEU A 412 -24.76 -11.61 -3.63
N LEU A 413 -25.29 -11.91 -4.82
CA LEU A 413 -26.73 -12.06 -5.05
C LEU A 413 -27.30 -13.25 -4.27
N VAL A 414 -26.59 -14.38 -4.26
CA VAL A 414 -27.00 -15.56 -3.46
C VAL A 414 -27.00 -15.21 -1.97
N ILE A 415 -25.97 -14.54 -1.46
CA ILE A 415 -25.90 -14.11 -0.06
C ILE A 415 -27.05 -13.16 0.27
N ARG A 416 -27.34 -12.19 -0.61
CA ARG A 416 -28.47 -11.28 -0.46
C ARG A 416 -29.79 -12.04 -0.39
N PHE A 417 -30.01 -12.97 -1.32
CA PHE A 417 -31.22 -13.78 -1.37
C PHE A 417 -31.40 -14.62 -0.09
N ILE A 418 -30.32 -15.26 0.39
CA ILE A 418 -30.33 -16.01 1.65
C ILE A 418 -30.69 -15.09 2.82
N ARG A 419 -30.10 -13.90 2.88
CA ARG A 419 -30.38 -12.94 3.94
C ARG A 419 -31.85 -12.54 3.96
N GLU A 420 -32.38 -12.12 2.81
CA GLU A 420 -33.78 -11.68 2.65
C GLU A 420 -34.79 -12.81 2.95
N LYS A 421 -34.50 -14.05 2.52
CA LYS A 421 -35.45 -15.19 2.61
C LYS A 421 -35.33 -16.00 3.89
N VAL A 422 -34.12 -16.21 4.40
CA VAL A 422 -33.84 -17.13 5.52
C VAL A 422 -33.74 -16.38 6.84
N LEU A 423 -33.12 -15.20 6.84
CA LEU A 423 -32.89 -14.43 8.07
C LEU A 423 -33.98 -13.38 8.32
N GLY A 424 -34.77 -13.01 7.30
CA GLY A 424 -35.83 -12.01 7.42
C GLY A 424 -35.30 -10.61 7.75
N ILE A 425 -34.02 -10.37 7.48
CA ILE A 425 -33.28 -9.10 7.61
C ILE A 425 -32.82 -8.71 6.21
#